data_AF-A0A091MA51-F1
#
_entry.id   AF-A0A091MA51-F1
#
_cell.length_a   1.000
_cell.length_b   1.000
_cell.length_c   1.000
_cell.angle_alpha   90.00
_cell.angle_beta   90.00
_cell.angle_gamma   90.00
#
_symmetry.space_group_name_H-M   'P 1'
#
loop_
_entity.id
_entity.type
_entity.pdbx_description
1 polymer ?
#
loop_
_entity_poly.entity_id
_entity_poly.type
_entity_poly.pdbx_seq_one_letter_code
_entity_poly.pdbx_strand_id
1 'polypeptide(L)'
;LDIPECRRQTVEQGLVQLSNLLNSKLFLTKFIHTLEIQRTFSPRDRAYVASLLTVSLHGKLEYFTDILKTLLNDLVEQYVAKNPKLMLRRTETVVEKLLTNWMSICLYAFVRDSVGEPLYMLFRGIKHQVDKGPVDWVTGKAKYTLNDNRLLREDLEYRTL
;
A
#
# COMPACT_ATOMS: atom_id res chain seq x y z
N LEU A 1 20.41 9.48 -2.36
CA LEU A 1 21.30 9.12 -3.49
C LEU A 1 22.65 9.73 -3.16
N ASP A 2 23.67 8.92 -2.96
CA ASP A 2 25.04 9.42 -2.79
C ASP A 2 25.58 9.83 -4.17
N ILE A 3 25.16 11.01 -4.62
CA ILE A 3 25.57 11.57 -5.91
C ILE A 3 26.84 12.39 -5.67
N PRO A 4 27.96 12.08 -6.33
CA PRO A 4 29.16 12.91 -6.31
C PRO A 4 28.81 14.35 -6.68
N GLU A 5 29.32 15.32 -5.93
CA GLU A 5 28.92 16.73 -6.03
C GLU A 5 29.11 17.30 -7.45
N CYS A 6 30.18 16.89 -8.13
CA CYS A 6 30.45 17.27 -9.52
C CYS A 6 29.37 16.82 -10.53
N ARG A 7 28.55 15.82 -10.20
CA ARG A 7 27.48 15.31 -11.06
C ARG A 7 26.09 15.76 -10.63
N ARG A 8 25.94 16.40 -9.46
CA ARG A 8 24.65 16.76 -8.87
C ARG A 8 23.79 17.57 -9.84
N GLN A 9 24.36 18.64 -10.40
CA GLN A 9 23.65 19.53 -11.33
C GLN A 9 23.14 18.78 -12.57
N THR A 10 23.98 17.96 -13.20
CA THR A 10 23.59 17.19 -14.38
C THR A 10 22.50 16.16 -14.07
N VAL A 11 22.58 15.49 -12.91
CA VAL A 11 21.56 14.52 -12.49
C VAL A 11 20.23 15.20 -12.20
N GLU A 12 20.24 16.32 -11.48
CA GLU A 12 19.03 17.10 -11.19
C GLU A 12 18.35 17.60 -12.48
N GLN A 13 19.14 18.11 -13.44
CA GLN A 13 18.61 18.49 -14.76
C GLN A 13 17.96 17.30 -15.48
N GLY A 14 18.59 16.13 -15.46
CA GLY A 14 18.03 14.90 -16.03
C GLY A 14 16.73 14.48 -15.35
N LEU A 15 16.65 14.59 -14.02
CA LEU A 15 15.43 14.28 -13.26
C LEU A 15 14.29 15.25 -13.55
N VAL A 16 14.58 16.53 -13.81
CA VAL A 16 13.57 17.49 -14.27
C VAL A 16 13.02 17.07 -15.62
N GLN A 17 13.87 16.66 -16.56
CA GLN A 17 13.41 16.16 -17.87
C GLN A 17 12.61 14.86 -17.75
N LEU A 18 13.01 13.95 -16.86
CA LEU A 18 12.24 12.75 -16.55
C LEU A 18 10.86 13.10 -15.98
N SER A 19 10.78 14.05 -15.05
CA SER A 19 9.50 14.54 -14.50
C SER A 19 8.59 15.09 -15.61
N ASN A 20 9.16 15.79 -16.59
CA ASN A 20 8.41 16.25 -17.77
C ASN A 20 7.89 15.08 -18.62
N LEU A 21 8.72 14.07 -18.87
CA LEU A 21 8.32 12.86 -19.61
C LEU A 21 7.19 12.10 -18.90
N LEU A 22 7.23 12.00 -17.56
CA LEU A 22 6.17 11.34 -16.78
C LEU A 22 4.80 12.04 -16.91
N ASN A 23 4.77 13.32 -17.32
CA ASN A 23 3.53 14.05 -17.60
C ASN A 23 2.96 13.75 -19.01
N SER A 24 3.68 13.02 -19.85
CA SER A 24 3.14 12.52 -21.12
C SER A 24 2.38 11.22 -20.87
N LYS A 25 1.06 11.26 -21.04
CA LYS A 25 0.18 10.09 -20.86
C LYS A 25 0.62 8.89 -21.68
N LEU A 26 0.98 9.12 -22.95
CA LEU A 26 1.45 8.09 -23.86
C LEU A 26 2.76 7.47 -23.36
N PHE A 27 3.72 8.29 -22.92
CA PHE A 27 4.98 7.81 -22.38
C PHE A 27 4.74 6.98 -21.12
N LEU A 28 3.99 7.51 -20.14
CA LEU A 28 3.82 6.87 -18.84
C LEU A 28 3.08 5.53 -18.94
N THR A 29 2.01 5.46 -19.73
CA THR A 29 1.29 4.21 -19.97
C THR A 29 2.18 3.17 -20.67
N LYS A 30 2.91 3.56 -21.72
CA LYS A 30 3.88 2.66 -22.38
C LYS A 30 5.02 2.23 -21.48
N PHE A 31 5.54 3.13 -20.65
CA PHE A 31 6.58 2.83 -19.67
C PHE A 31 6.12 1.75 -18.69
N ILE A 32 4.94 1.90 -18.10
CA ILE A 32 4.37 0.92 -17.15
C ILE A 32 4.17 -0.43 -17.84
N HIS A 33 3.52 -0.47 -19.01
CA HIS A 33 3.30 -1.70 -19.77
C HIS A 33 4.61 -2.40 -20.15
N THR A 34 5.63 -1.63 -20.54
CA THR A 34 6.95 -2.18 -20.90
C THR A 34 7.63 -2.83 -19.71
N LEU A 35 7.54 -2.23 -18.51
CA LEU A 35 8.07 -2.81 -17.28
C LEU A 35 7.33 -4.08 -16.88
N GLU A 36 5.99 -4.08 -16.90
CA GLU A 36 5.20 -5.22 -16.42
C GLU A 36 5.33 -6.49 -17.28
N ILE A 37 5.68 -6.34 -18.56
CA ILE A 37 5.96 -7.48 -19.47
C ILE A 37 7.28 -8.18 -19.13
N GLN A 38 8.21 -7.49 -18.44
CA GLN A 38 9.51 -8.09 -18.11
C GLN A 38 9.36 -9.18 -17.06
N ARG A 39 9.86 -10.38 -17.34
CA ARG A 39 9.82 -11.52 -16.40
C ARG A 39 10.62 -11.27 -15.11
N THR A 40 11.62 -10.40 -15.18
CA THR A 40 12.46 -10.01 -14.04
C THR A 40 11.81 -8.93 -13.17
N PHE A 41 10.72 -8.31 -13.62
CA PHE A 41 10.04 -7.24 -12.89
C PHE A 41 8.99 -7.80 -11.94
N SER A 42 9.41 -8.04 -10.70
CA SER A 42 8.65 -8.79 -9.71
C SER A 42 7.43 -8.02 -9.18
N PRO A 43 6.46 -8.68 -8.51
CA PRO A 43 5.36 -8.00 -7.82
C PRO A 43 5.83 -6.93 -6.82
N ARG A 44 6.98 -7.13 -6.17
CA ARG A 44 7.59 -6.14 -5.28
C ARG A 44 8.02 -4.90 -6.05
N ASP A 45 8.68 -5.07 -7.19
CA ASP A 45 9.14 -3.95 -8.03
C ASP A 45 7.96 -3.15 -8.61
N ARG A 46 6.91 -3.85 -9.04
CA ARG A 46 5.64 -3.25 -9.49
C ARG A 46 5.02 -2.37 -8.41
N ALA A 47 4.92 -2.89 -7.19
CA ALA A 47 4.36 -2.14 -6.07
C ALA A 47 5.23 -0.93 -5.67
N TYR A 48 6.56 -1.09 -5.75
CA TYR A 48 7.51 -0.03 -5.47
C TYR A 48 7.42 1.10 -6.51
N VAL A 49 7.45 0.77 -7.81
CA VAL A 49 7.31 1.74 -8.90
C VAL A 49 5.96 2.46 -8.85
N ALA A 50 4.86 1.75 -8.58
CA ALA A 50 3.55 2.38 -8.38
C ALA A 50 3.59 3.45 -7.28
N SER A 51 4.28 3.17 -6.18
CA SER A 51 4.42 4.12 -5.06
C SER A 51 5.35 5.30 -5.40
N LEU A 52 6.44 5.06 -6.13
CA LEU A 52 7.29 6.13 -6.65
C LEU A 52 6.55 7.04 -7.62
N LEU A 53 5.72 6.49 -8.51
CA LEU A 53 4.85 7.25 -9.41
C LEU A 53 3.81 8.05 -8.63
N THR A 54 3.23 7.47 -7.59
CA THR A 54 2.27 8.16 -6.70
C THR A 54 2.91 9.41 -6.08
N VAL A 55 4.12 9.28 -5.53
CA VAL A 55 4.83 10.42 -4.92
C VAL A 55 5.24 11.44 -6.00
N SER A 56 5.83 10.98 -7.11
CA SER A 56 6.28 11.84 -8.22
C SER A 56 5.14 12.64 -8.84
N LEU A 57 3.92 12.09 -8.86
CA LEU A 57 2.73 12.72 -9.44
C LEU A 57 1.76 13.28 -8.38
N HIS A 58 2.15 13.32 -7.10
CA HIS A 58 1.26 13.73 -6.00
C HIS A 58 0.78 15.18 -6.14
N GLY A 59 1.57 16.06 -6.76
CA GLY A 59 1.15 17.43 -7.07
C GLY A 59 0.15 17.54 -8.23
N LYS A 60 -0.18 16.43 -8.90
CA LYS A 60 -1.02 16.36 -10.11
C LYS A 60 -2.03 15.22 -10.01
N LEU A 61 -2.80 15.18 -8.91
CA LEU A 61 -3.72 14.07 -8.63
C LEU A 61 -4.82 13.86 -9.69
N GLU A 62 -5.22 14.91 -10.41
CA GLU A 62 -6.15 14.78 -11.55
C GLU A 62 -5.53 13.93 -12.68
N TYR A 63 -4.31 14.27 -13.09
CA TYR A 63 -3.55 13.50 -14.09
C TYR A 63 -3.26 12.08 -13.60
N PHE A 64 -2.85 11.93 -12.34
CA PHE A 64 -2.64 10.61 -11.73
C PHE A 64 -3.92 9.75 -11.77
N THR A 65 -5.09 10.34 -11.50
CA THR A 65 -6.38 9.66 -11.57
C THR A 65 -6.74 9.28 -13.01
N ASP A 66 -6.43 10.12 -14.00
CA ASP A 66 -6.63 9.81 -15.42
C ASP A 66 -5.75 8.62 -15.88
N ILE A 67 -4.49 8.58 -15.43
CA ILE A 67 -3.60 7.43 -15.66
C ILE A 67 -4.16 6.16 -15.01
N LEU A 68 -4.59 6.25 -13.75
CA LEU A 68 -5.20 5.13 -13.04
C LEU A 68 -6.43 4.58 -13.77
N LYS A 69 -7.34 5.46 -14.21
CA LYS A 69 -8.53 5.07 -15.00
C LYS A 69 -8.15 4.37 -16.30
N THR A 70 -7.15 4.90 -17.01
CA THR A 70 -6.66 4.32 -18.27
C THR A 70 -6.14 2.90 -18.05
N LEU A 71 -5.25 2.71 -17.07
CA LEU A 71 -4.70 1.39 -16.75
C LEU A 71 -5.75 0.42 -16.19
N LEU A 72 -6.77 0.93 -15.47
CA LEU A 72 -7.88 0.10 -15.01
C LEU A 72 -8.73 -0.39 -16.18
N ASN A 73 -8.97 0.43 -17.20
CA ASN A 73 -9.65 0.00 -18.41
C ASN A 73 -8.85 -1.10 -19.13
N ASP A 74 -7.53 -0.93 -19.27
CA ASP A 74 -6.66 -1.98 -19.84
C ASP A 74 -6.77 -3.29 -19.03
N LEU A 75 -6.84 -3.20 -17.68
CA LEU A 75 -7.02 -4.36 -16.81
C LEU A 75 -8.39 -5.02 -17.00
N VAL A 76 -9.47 -4.23 -17.14
CA VAL A 76 -10.82 -4.74 -17.43
C VAL A 76 -10.80 -5.57 -18.72
N GLU A 77 -10.23 -5.03 -19.81
CA GLU A 77 -10.15 -5.73 -21.09
C GLU A 77 -9.44 -7.09 -20.96
N GLN A 78 -8.35 -7.15 -20.19
CA GLN A 78 -7.63 -8.40 -19.93
C GLN A 78 -8.43 -9.44 -19.14
N TYR A 79 -9.26 -9.00 -18.19
CA TYR A 79 -10.04 -9.89 -17.33
C TYR A 79 -11.40 -10.29 -17.92
N VAL A 80 -11.96 -9.48 -18.82
CA VAL A 80 -13.13 -9.85 -19.64
C VAL A 80 -12.83 -11.07 -20.52
N ALA A 81 -11.61 -11.16 -21.07
CA ALA A 81 -11.16 -12.34 -21.80
C ALA A 81 -10.84 -13.55 -20.90
N LYS A 82 -10.81 -13.37 -19.58
CA LYS A 82 -10.53 -14.40 -18.57
C LYS A 82 -11.77 -14.58 -17.68
N ASN A 83 -11.58 -14.68 -16.37
CA ASN A 83 -12.66 -14.66 -15.39
C ASN A 83 -12.70 -13.27 -14.71
N PRO A 84 -13.68 -12.40 -15.04
CA PRO A 84 -13.78 -11.05 -14.47
C PRO A 84 -13.86 -11.02 -12.94
N LYS A 85 -14.38 -12.09 -12.32
CA LYS A 85 -14.52 -12.18 -10.85
C LYS A 85 -13.19 -12.28 -10.12
N LEU A 86 -12.07 -12.49 -10.84
CA LEU A 86 -10.73 -12.52 -10.28
C LEU A 86 -10.00 -11.18 -10.38
N MET A 87 -10.58 -10.16 -11.03
CA MET A 87 -9.99 -8.84 -11.18
C MET A 87 -9.85 -8.17 -9.79
N LEU A 88 -8.73 -7.48 -9.55
CA LEU A 88 -8.43 -6.78 -8.29
C LEU A 88 -8.44 -7.67 -7.03
N ARG A 89 -8.28 -8.99 -7.18
CA ARG A 89 -8.26 -9.95 -6.05
C ARG A 89 -6.97 -9.87 -5.22
N ARG A 90 -5.88 -9.36 -5.80
CA ARG A 90 -4.56 -9.24 -5.18
C ARG A 90 -3.95 -7.88 -5.51
N THR A 91 -2.68 -7.69 -5.15
CA THR A 91 -1.91 -6.51 -5.50
C THR A 91 -0.60 -6.95 -6.15
N GLU A 92 -0.71 -7.46 -7.38
CA GLU A 92 0.41 -8.05 -8.13
C GLU A 92 0.77 -7.23 -9.38
N THR A 93 -0.01 -6.19 -9.69
CA THR A 93 0.22 -5.25 -10.81
C THR A 93 0.46 -3.83 -10.31
N VAL A 94 1.06 -3.00 -11.17
CA VAL A 94 1.27 -1.57 -10.92
C VAL A 94 -0.09 -0.89 -10.70
N VAL A 95 -1.08 -1.17 -11.54
CA VAL A 95 -2.41 -0.54 -11.44
C VAL A 95 -3.16 -0.88 -10.14
N GLU A 96 -3.07 -2.12 -9.65
CA GLU A 96 -3.68 -2.49 -8.36
C GLU A 96 -3.04 -1.75 -7.19
N LYS A 97 -1.71 -1.56 -7.23
CA LYS A 97 -1.02 -0.78 -6.20
C LYS A 97 -1.31 0.71 -6.32
N LEU A 98 -1.41 1.25 -7.53
CA LEU A 98 -1.84 2.64 -7.77
C LEU A 98 -3.24 2.88 -7.22
N LEU A 99 -4.18 1.94 -7.43
CA LEU A 99 -5.53 2.02 -6.87
C LEU A 99 -5.51 2.03 -5.34
N THR A 100 -4.72 1.16 -4.71
CA THR A 100 -4.55 1.13 -3.25
C THR A 100 -4.03 2.47 -2.72
N ASN A 101 -3.04 3.05 -3.39
CA ASN A 101 -2.47 4.34 -3.02
C ASN A 101 -3.46 5.49 -3.23
N TRP A 102 -4.22 5.48 -4.33
CA TRP A 102 -5.28 6.45 -4.62
C TRP A 102 -6.36 6.43 -3.53
N MET A 103 -6.85 5.24 -3.16
CA MET A 103 -7.81 5.08 -2.06
C MET A 103 -7.25 5.62 -0.74
N SER A 104 -5.98 5.36 -0.45
CA SER A 104 -5.32 5.84 0.76
C SER A 104 -5.26 7.37 0.82
N ILE A 105 -4.95 8.02 -0.30
CA ILE A 105 -4.93 9.48 -0.42
C ILE A 105 -6.34 10.05 -0.22
N CYS A 106 -7.33 9.56 -0.96
CA CYS A 106 -8.68 10.07 -0.92
C CYS A 106 -9.37 9.86 0.44
N LEU A 107 -9.08 8.74 1.12
CA LEU A 107 -9.73 8.39 2.38
C LEU A 107 -8.98 8.89 3.61
N TYR A 108 -7.80 9.52 3.47
CA TYR A 108 -7.02 9.97 4.63
C TYR A 108 -7.82 10.87 5.57
N ALA A 109 -8.50 11.90 5.03
CA ALA A 109 -9.32 12.80 5.83
C ALA A 109 -10.50 12.07 6.47
N PHE A 110 -11.18 11.18 5.73
CA PHE A 110 -12.28 10.38 6.26
C PHE A 110 -11.83 9.47 7.41
N VAL A 111 -10.64 8.85 7.30
CA VAL A 111 -10.06 8.07 8.39
C VAL A 111 -9.74 8.99 9.57
N ARG A 112 -9.08 10.13 9.35
CA ARG A 112 -8.73 11.04 10.43
C ARG A 112 -9.95 11.60 11.16
N ASP A 113 -10.99 11.96 10.42
CA ASP A 113 -12.10 12.79 10.91
C ASP A 113 -13.35 11.96 11.26
N SER A 114 -13.41 10.68 10.91
CA SER A 114 -14.60 9.84 11.18
C SER A 114 -14.26 8.44 11.68
N VAL A 115 -13.40 7.69 10.99
CA VAL A 115 -13.13 6.28 11.33
C VAL A 115 -12.04 6.13 12.41
N GLY A 116 -11.21 7.15 12.60
CA GLY A 116 -10.01 7.10 13.42
C GLY A 116 -10.32 6.91 14.90
N GLU A 117 -11.29 7.64 15.43
CA GLU A 117 -11.72 7.52 16.83
C GLU A 117 -12.26 6.10 17.15
N PRO A 118 -13.26 5.55 16.45
CA PRO A 118 -13.76 4.21 16.76
C PRO A 118 -12.70 3.12 16.55
N LEU A 119 -11.83 3.26 15.55
CA LEU A 119 -10.72 2.33 15.33
C LEU A 119 -9.71 2.37 16.48
N TYR A 120 -9.37 3.56 16.97
CA TYR A 120 -8.47 3.73 18.11
C TYR A 120 -9.11 3.24 19.41
N MET A 121 -10.40 3.48 19.61
CA MET A 121 -11.14 2.96 20.76
C MET A 121 -11.20 1.43 20.77
N LEU A 122 -11.40 0.79 19.62
CA LEU A 122 -11.30 -0.66 19.50
C LEU A 122 -9.91 -1.16 19.88
N PHE A 123 -8.85 -0.53 19.36
CA PHE A 123 -7.47 -0.87 19.73
C PHE A 123 -7.23 -0.75 21.25
N ARG A 124 -7.67 0.36 21.85
CA ARG A 124 -7.56 0.60 23.29
C ARG A 124 -8.36 -0.41 24.10
N GLY A 125 -9.57 -0.75 23.66
CA GLY A 125 -10.43 -1.76 24.29
C GLY A 125 -9.79 -3.15 24.28
N ILE A 126 -9.26 -3.58 23.14
CA ILE A 126 -8.52 -4.85 23.02
C ILE A 126 -7.31 -4.85 23.93
N LYS A 127 -6.47 -3.81 23.87
CA LYS A 127 -5.28 -3.70 24.72
C LYS A 127 -5.65 -3.76 26.21
N HIS A 128 -6.62 -2.96 26.64
CA HIS A 128 -7.08 -2.94 28.02
C HIS A 128 -7.62 -4.29 28.47
N GLN A 129 -8.37 -5.00 27.62
CA GLN A 129 -8.90 -6.32 27.95
C GLN A 129 -7.80 -7.38 28.05
N VAL A 130 -6.80 -7.34 27.17
CA VAL A 130 -5.62 -8.23 27.25
C VAL A 130 -4.83 -7.94 28.53
N ASP A 131 -4.58 -6.67 28.85
CA ASP A 131 -3.80 -6.24 30.02
C ASP A 131 -4.47 -6.61 31.37
N LYS A 132 -5.76 -7.00 31.39
CA LYS A 132 -6.46 -7.49 32.60
C LYS A 132 -6.09 -8.92 33.02
N GLY A 133 -5.40 -9.66 32.15
CA GLY A 133 -5.05 -11.05 32.39
C GLY A 133 -3.56 -11.31 32.17
N PRO A 134 -3.05 -12.46 32.64
CA PRO A 134 -1.68 -12.85 32.38
C PRO A 134 -1.43 -13.01 30.87
N VAL A 135 -0.26 -12.52 30.45
CA VAL A 135 0.30 -12.72 29.12
C VAL A 135 1.67 -13.33 29.31
N ASP A 136 1.87 -14.51 28.73
CA ASP A 136 3.16 -15.18 28.75
C ASP A 136 4.14 -14.44 27.83
N TRP A 137 5.24 -13.93 28.39
CA TRP A 137 6.22 -13.11 27.66
C TRP A 137 6.99 -13.88 26.58
N VAL A 138 7.16 -15.20 26.74
CA VAL A 138 7.99 -16.02 25.84
C VAL A 138 7.18 -16.45 24.61
N THR A 139 5.96 -16.92 24.82
CA THR A 139 5.07 -17.48 23.80
C THR A 139 4.08 -16.45 23.26
N GLY A 140 3.82 -15.38 24.00
CA GLY A 140 2.80 -14.38 23.69
C GLY A 140 1.36 -14.89 23.85
N LYS A 141 1.15 -16.00 24.57
CA LYS A 141 -0.20 -16.49 24.87
C LYS A 141 -0.84 -15.63 25.96
N ALA A 142 -2.12 -15.32 25.79
CA ALA A 142 -2.85 -14.44 26.70
C ALA A 142 -4.09 -15.14 27.23
N LYS A 143 -4.48 -14.83 28.48
CA LYS A 143 -5.74 -15.29 29.05
C LYS A 143 -6.96 -14.78 28.26
N TYR A 144 -6.92 -13.52 27.83
CA TYR A 144 -7.98 -12.92 27.02
C TYR A 144 -7.50 -12.76 25.59
N THR A 145 -8.08 -13.52 24.66
CA THR A 145 -7.74 -13.51 23.24
C THR A 145 -8.96 -13.90 22.42
N LEU A 146 -8.96 -13.50 21.15
CA LEU A 146 -9.95 -13.95 20.15
C LEU A 146 -9.47 -15.16 19.34
N ASN A 147 -8.24 -15.64 19.59
CA ASN A 147 -7.63 -16.72 18.83
C ASN A 147 -7.25 -17.89 19.77
N ASP A 148 -7.86 -19.04 19.55
CA ASP A 148 -7.68 -20.27 20.34
C ASP A 148 -6.22 -20.74 20.41
N ASN A 149 -5.44 -20.51 19.34
CA ASN A 149 -4.02 -20.88 19.31
C ASN A 149 -3.15 -19.96 20.19
N ARG A 150 -3.66 -18.77 20.52
CA ARG A 150 -3.01 -17.79 21.41
C ARG A 150 -3.58 -17.83 22.83
N LEU A 151 -4.53 -18.72 23.12
CA LEU A 151 -5.13 -18.83 24.44
C LEU A 151 -4.13 -19.45 25.43
N LEU A 152 -3.93 -18.78 26.56
CA LEU A 152 -3.19 -19.33 27.69
C LEU A 152 -4.11 -20.33 28.40
N ARG A 153 -3.83 -21.63 28.20
CA ARG A 153 -4.67 -22.74 28.69
C ARG A 153 -4.38 -23.13 30.13
N GLU A 154 -3.22 -22.76 30.64
CA GLU A 154 -2.85 -23.01 32.02
C GLU A 154 -3.72 -22.17 32.93
N ASP A 155 -4.35 -22.83 33.91
CA ASP A 155 -5.12 -22.14 34.93
C ASP A 155 -4.15 -21.57 35.97
N LEU A 156 -3.75 -20.31 35.76
CA LEU A 156 -2.81 -19.60 36.62
C LEU A 156 -3.56 -18.74 37.62
N GLU A 157 -3.21 -18.86 38.89
CA GLU A 157 -3.59 -17.87 39.89
C GLU A 157 -2.78 -16.58 39.67
N TYR A 158 -3.48 -15.44 39.58
CA TYR A 158 -2.85 -14.13 39.54
C TYR A 158 -3.68 -13.13 40.34
N ARG A 159 -3.03 -12.05 40.79
CA ARG A 159 -3.66 -10.96 41.54
C ARG A 159 -3.36 -9.64 40.84
N THR A 160 -4.36 -8.77 40.79
CA THR A 160 -4.15 -7.37 40.38
C THR A 160 -3.44 -6.65 41.52
N LEU A 161 -2.40 -5.88 41.19
CA LEU A 161 -1.66 -5.02 42.12
C LEU A 161 -2.18 -3.59 42.07
#